data_AF-A0A930YQ20-F1
#
_entry.id   AF-A0A930YQ20-F1
#
_cell.length_a   1.000
_cell.length_b   1.000
_cell.length_c   1.000
_cell.angle_alpha   90.00
_cell.angle_beta   90.00
_cell.angle_gamma   90.00
#
_symmetry.space_group_name_H-M   'P 1'
#
loop_
_entity.id
_entity.type
_entity.pdbx_description
1 polymer ?
#
loop_
_entity_poly.entity_id
_entity_poly.type
_entity_poly.pdbx_seq_one_letter_code
_entity_poly.pdbx_strand_id
1 'polypeptide(L)'
;MNNREEREEVAKKLRAKYKERTMPGFFEPQDVYFYTLNYLKDLEECLPDGESAFTVLADLIDPTCELKIQDGHACCGNCGHRLAGEYEEEEGYWCFRPYCPDCGARVVRCND
;
A
#
# COMPACT_ATOMS: atom_id res chain seq x y z
N MET A 1 -6.02 4.07 17.76
CA MET A 1 -5.56 4.43 16.40
C MET A 1 -4.06 4.36 16.42
N ASN A 2 -3.46 3.45 15.64
CA ASN A 2 -2.01 3.32 15.56
C ASN A 2 -1.39 4.60 15.01
N ASN A 3 -0.21 4.96 15.49
CA ASN A 3 0.54 6.09 14.94
C ASN A 3 1.10 5.73 13.55
N ARG A 4 1.56 6.73 12.81
CA ARG A 4 2.05 6.58 11.43
C ARG A 4 3.20 5.58 11.29
N GLU A 5 4.20 5.66 12.16
CA GLU A 5 5.38 4.79 12.13
C GLU A 5 4.96 3.32 12.35
N GLU A 6 3.99 3.10 13.24
CA GLU A 6 3.43 1.78 13.50
C GLU A 6 2.70 1.22 12.27
N ARG A 7 1.96 2.05 11.52
CA ARG A 7 1.28 1.62 10.27
C ARG A 7 2.30 1.19 9.21
N GLU A 8 3.36 1.98 9.01
CA GLU A 8 4.41 1.67 8.05
C GLU A 8 5.18 0.39 8.44
N GLU A 9 5.48 0.21 9.73
CA GLU A 9 6.16 -0.98 10.25
C GLU A 9 5.30 -2.24 10.06
N VAL A 10 4.00 -2.17 10.35
CA VAL A 10 3.07 -3.28 10.14
C VAL A 10 2.98 -3.65 8.66
N ALA A 11 2.85 -2.66 7.77
CA ALA A 11 2.82 -2.92 6.32
C ALA A 11 4.13 -3.57 5.82
N LYS A 12 5.29 -3.14 6.33
CA LYS A 12 6.59 -3.79 6.03
C LYS A 12 6.62 -5.26 6.49
N LYS A 13 6.16 -5.54 7.71
CA LYS A 13 6.09 -6.91 8.25
C LYS A 13 5.19 -7.82 7.42
N LEU A 14 4.03 -7.33 6.98
CA LEU A 14 3.10 -8.08 6.12
C LEU A 14 3.75 -8.43 4.78
N ARG A 15 4.37 -7.45 4.11
CA ARG A 15 5.08 -7.67 2.83
C ARG A 15 6.26 -8.64 2.97
N ALA A 16 6.96 -8.65 4.10
CA ALA A 16 8.03 -9.61 4.37
C ALA A 16 7.49 -11.04 4.55
N LYS A 17 6.39 -11.21 5.31
CA LYS A 17 5.76 -12.52 5.53
C LYS A 17 5.21 -13.14 4.26
N TYR A 18 4.71 -12.33 3.33
CA TYR A 18 4.34 -12.79 2.01
C TYR A 18 5.52 -13.44 1.28
N LYS A 19 6.67 -12.73 1.20
CA LYS A 19 7.88 -13.22 0.54
C LYS A 19 8.40 -14.53 1.15
N GLU A 20 8.39 -14.64 2.48
CA GLU A 20 8.77 -15.87 3.18
C GLU A 20 7.89 -17.06 2.77
N ARG A 21 6.57 -16.86 2.66
CA ARG A 21 5.62 -17.92 2.30
C ARG A 21 5.66 -18.34 0.84
N THR A 22 5.96 -17.43 -0.07
CA THR A 22 6.05 -17.72 -1.51
C THR A 22 7.41 -18.30 -1.93
N MET A 23 8.35 -18.43 -1.00
CA MET A 23 9.69 -18.93 -1.29
C MET A 23 9.67 -20.46 -1.53
N PRO A 24 10.32 -20.96 -2.61
CA PRO A 24 10.34 -22.39 -2.89
C PRO A 24 10.99 -23.20 -1.75
N GLY A 25 10.31 -24.27 -1.29
CA GLY A 25 10.86 -25.26 -0.37
C GLY A 25 10.48 -25.13 1.12
N PHE A 26 9.58 -24.21 1.50
CA PHE A 26 9.33 -23.92 2.92
C PHE A 26 8.14 -24.65 3.58
N PHE A 27 7.30 -25.41 2.86
CA PHE A 27 6.10 -26.01 3.47
C PHE A 27 5.75 -27.40 2.92
N GLU A 28 5.96 -28.45 3.72
CA GLU A 28 5.14 -29.67 3.68
C GLU A 28 4.04 -29.56 4.76
N PRO A 29 2.74 -29.60 4.42
CA PRO A 29 1.68 -29.42 5.40
C PRO A 29 1.48 -30.66 6.27
N GLN A 30 1.48 -30.49 7.60
CA GLN A 30 0.88 -31.42 8.56
C GLN A 30 -0.56 -30.98 8.88
N ASP A 31 -1.48 -31.91 9.17
CA ASP A 31 -2.94 -31.73 9.13
C ASP A 31 -3.56 -30.49 9.83
N VAL A 32 -2.95 -29.94 10.90
CA VAL A 32 -3.41 -28.69 11.56
C VAL A 32 -3.15 -27.45 10.69
N TYR A 33 -2.12 -27.49 9.84
CA TYR A 33 -1.88 -26.48 8.82
C TYR A 33 -3.01 -26.43 7.79
N PHE A 34 -3.70 -27.54 7.52
CA PHE A 34 -4.73 -27.59 6.49
C PHE A 34 -5.91 -26.65 6.80
N TYR A 35 -6.38 -26.61 8.04
CA TYR A 35 -7.43 -25.67 8.47
C TYR A 35 -6.98 -24.20 8.41
N THR A 36 -5.74 -23.92 8.79
CA THR A 36 -5.19 -22.55 8.73
C THR A 36 -4.98 -22.10 7.28
N LEU A 37 -4.61 -23.04 6.40
CA LEU A 37 -4.46 -22.80 4.97
C LEU A 37 -5.81 -22.55 4.31
N ASN A 38 -6.88 -23.25 4.71
CA ASN A 38 -8.22 -23.00 4.18
C ASN A 38 -8.71 -21.59 4.53
N TYR A 39 -8.52 -21.12 5.76
CA TYR A 39 -8.87 -19.74 6.11
C TYR A 39 -8.15 -18.70 5.23
N LEU A 40 -6.89 -18.95 4.88
CA LEU A 40 -6.13 -18.07 3.99
C LEU A 40 -6.60 -18.18 2.54
N LYS A 41 -6.98 -19.37 2.07
CA LYS A 41 -7.58 -19.56 0.75
C LYS A 41 -8.94 -18.89 0.63
N ASP A 42 -9.81 -19.05 1.62
CA ASP A 42 -11.11 -18.37 1.67
C ASP A 42 -10.94 -16.85 1.63
N LEU A 43 -9.88 -16.33 2.29
CA LEU A 43 -9.54 -14.93 2.22
C LEU A 43 -9.05 -14.53 0.82
N GLU A 44 -8.15 -15.30 0.21
CA GLU A 44 -7.64 -15.08 -1.16
C GLU A 44 -8.76 -15.09 -2.21
N GLU A 45 -9.75 -15.99 -2.08
CA GLU A 45 -10.93 -16.04 -2.96
C GLU A 45 -11.79 -14.77 -2.90
N CYS A 46 -11.72 -14.02 -1.80
CA CYS A 46 -12.45 -12.75 -1.64
C CYS A 46 -11.69 -11.54 -2.19
N LEU A 47 -10.43 -11.70 -2.61
CA LEU A 47 -9.57 -10.61 -3.06
C LEU A 47 -9.63 -10.45 -4.59
N PRO A 48 -9.30 -9.26 -5.11
CA PRO A 48 -9.09 -9.08 -6.54
C PRO A 48 -8.06 -10.09 -7.09
N ASP A 49 -8.33 -10.63 -8.27
CA ASP A 49 -7.57 -11.75 -8.85
C ASP A 49 -6.04 -11.53 -8.79
N GLY A 50 -5.35 -12.46 -8.13
CA GLY A 50 -3.88 -12.54 -8.12
C GLY A 50 -3.18 -11.76 -7.01
N GLU A 51 -3.90 -11.04 -6.15
CA GLU A 51 -3.29 -10.35 -5.01
C GLU A 51 -3.30 -11.19 -3.73
N SER A 52 -2.14 -11.28 -3.09
CA SER A 52 -2.01 -11.89 -1.78
C SER A 52 -2.72 -11.08 -0.70
N ALA A 53 -3.40 -11.79 0.19
CA ALA A 53 -3.96 -11.28 1.45
C ALA A 53 -3.05 -10.28 2.19
N PHE A 54 -1.76 -10.61 2.26
CA PHE A 54 -0.77 -9.80 2.95
C PHE A 54 -0.51 -8.47 2.24
N THR A 55 -0.55 -8.46 0.91
CA THR A 55 -0.37 -7.25 0.09
C THR A 55 -1.59 -6.35 0.24
N VAL A 56 -2.80 -6.89 0.09
CA VAL A 56 -4.04 -6.12 0.25
C VAL A 56 -4.12 -5.50 1.64
N LEU A 57 -3.81 -6.27 2.69
CA LEU A 57 -3.78 -5.73 4.05
C LEU A 57 -2.70 -4.66 4.23
N ALA A 58 -1.53 -4.84 3.63
CA ALA A 58 -0.46 -3.84 3.71
C ALA A 58 -0.88 -2.51 3.04
N ASP A 59 -1.58 -2.58 1.91
CA ASP A 59 -2.02 -1.42 1.14
C ASP A 59 -3.24 -0.73 1.78
N LEU A 60 -4.09 -1.47 2.50
CA LEU A 60 -5.13 -0.87 3.34
C LEU A 60 -4.54 -0.17 4.57
N ILE A 61 -3.49 -0.72 5.17
CA ILE A 61 -2.87 -0.17 6.38
C ILE A 61 -1.99 1.04 6.07
N ASP A 62 -1.18 1.00 5.01
CA ASP A 62 -0.34 2.10 4.52
C ASP A 62 -0.58 2.28 3.01
N PRO A 63 -1.72 2.90 2.62
CA PRO A 63 -2.00 3.14 1.22
C PRO A 63 -0.92 4.05 0.65
N THR A 64 -0.42 3.72 -0.54
CA THR A 64 0.53 4.55 -1.28
C THR A 64 -0.11 5.06 -2.56
N CYS A 65 0.33 6.22 -3.02
CA CYS A 65 -0.07 6.74 -4.31
C CYS A 65 1.12 7.38 -5.02
N GLU A 66 1.17 7.21 -6.33
CA GLU A 66 2.07 7.98 -7.19
C GLU A 66 1.56 9.40 -7.35
N LEU A 67 2.48 10.33 -7.54
CA LEU A 67 2.14 11.71 -7.89
C LEU A 67 1.79 11.79 -9.38
N LYS A 68 0.64 12.38 -9.72
CA LYS A 68 0.24 12.62 -11.12
C LYS A 68 0.05 14.11 -11.36
N ILE A 69 0.58 14.63 -12.47
CA ILE A 69 0.29 15.98 -12.92
C ILE A 69 -0.99 15.95 -13.76
N GLN A 70 -2.04 16.63 -13.31
CA GLN A 70 -3.33 16.77 -13.98
C GLN A 70 -3.70 18.25 -14.04
N ASP A 71 -3.99 18.75 -15.25
CA ASP A 71 -4.37 20.14 -15.48
C ASP A 71 -3.40 21.19 -14.89
N GLY A 72 -2.09 20.88 -14.90
CA GLY A 72 -1.06 21.77 -14.35
C GLY A 72 -0.90 21.71 -12.83
N HIS A 73 -1.60 20.80 -12.16
CA HIS A 73 -1.52 20.60 -10.72
C HIS A 73 -1.06 19.19 -10.40
N ALA A 74 -0.32 19.00 -9.31
CA ALA A 74 -0.13 17.64 -8.84
C ALA A 74 -1.29 17.17 -8.01
N CYS A 75 -1.68 15.94 -8.32
CA CYS A 75 -2.80 15.25 -7.75
C CYS A 75 -2.35 13.90 -7.23
N CYS A 76 -3.07 13.41 -6.22
CA CYS A 76 -2.94 12.06 -5.71
C CYS A 76 -3.29 11.08 -6.82
N GLY A 77 -2.37 10.19 -7.19
CA GLY A 77 -2.59 9.22 -8.25
C GLY A 77 -3.65 8.16 -7.96
N ASN A 78 -4.09 8.07 -6.70
CA ASN A 78 -5.15 7.16 -6.24
C ASN A 78 -6.56 7.80 -6.35
N CYS A 79 -6.77 9.00 -5.81
CA CYS A 79 -8.10 9.63 -5.73
C CYS A 79 -8.27 10.91 -6.55
N GLY A 80 -7.19 11.45 -7.13
CA GLY A 80 -7.22 12.71 -7.90
C GLY A 80 -7.22 13.98 -7.04
N HIS A 81 -7.19 13.88 -5.71
CA HIS A 81 -7.13 15.05 -4.83
C HIS A 81 -5.87 15.89 -5.10
N ARG A 82 -6.02 17.21 -5.23
CA ARG A 82 -4.90 18.13 -5.46
C ARG A 82 -3.95 18.15 -4.25
N LEU A 83 -2.68 17.82 -4.46
CA LEU A 83 -1.68 17.66 -3.39
C LEU A 83 -0.91 18.94 -3.06
N ALA A 84 -0.93 19.94 -3.94
CA ALA A 84 -0.35 21.26 -3.72
C ALA A 84 -1.38 22.38 -3.96
N GLY A 85 -1.42 23.36 -3.06
CA GLY A 85 -2.24 24.57 -3.23
C GLY A 85 -1.70 25.52 -4.30
N GLU A 86 -2.49 26.53 -4.69
CA GLU A 86 -2.10 27.55 -5.69
C GLU A 86 -0.91 28.44 -5.27
N TYR A 87 -0.48 28.35 -4.01
CA TYR A 87 0.62 29.14 -3.43
C TYR A 87 1.78 28.28 -2.91
N GLU A 88 1.81 26.98 -3.23
CA GLU A 88 2.86 26.04 -2.79
C GLU A 88 3.87 25.74 -3.92
N GLU A 89 4.05 26.69 -4.84
CA GLU A 89 5.13 26.71 -5.84
C GLU A 89 6.25 27.64 -5.33
N GLU A 90 7.33 27.06 -4.81
CA GLU A 90 8.58 27.78 -4.57
C GLU A 90 9.61 27.31 -5.61
N GLU A 91 10.12 28.24 -6.42
CA GLU A 91 11.23 28.01 -7.37
C GLU A 91 10.99 26.85 -8.38
N GLY A 92 9.75 26.66 -8.83
CA GLY A 92 9.43 25.60 -9.80
C GLY A 92 9.41 24.19 -9.20
N TYR A 93 9.52 24.09 -7.87
CA TYR A 93 9.20 22.89 -7.11
C TYR A 93 7.88 23.09 -6.39
N TRP A 94 6.97 22.16 -6.62
CA TRP A 94 5.77 22.09 -5.82
C TRP A 94 6.09 21.43 -4.46
N CYS A 95 5.78 22.10 -3.37
CA CYS A 95 5.86 21.53 -2.04
C CYS A 95 4.66 20.60 -1.79
N PHE A 96 4.69 19.39 -2.36
CA PHE A 96 3.59 18.45 -2.20
C PHE A 96 3.49 17.93 -0.78
N ARG A 97 2.26 17.82 -0.27
CA ARG A 97 2.00 17.12 0.98
C ARG A 97 2.47 15.66 0.86
N PRO A 98 3.19 15.12 1.85
CA PRO A 98 3.65 13.73 1.82
C PRO A 98 2.49 12.72 1.90
N TYR A 99 1.26 13.19 2.17
CA TYR A 99 0.05 12.40 2.26
C TYR A 99 -1.11 13.11 1.59
N CYS A 100 -1.97 12.34 0.92
CA CYS A 100 -3.27 12.80 0.48
C CYS A 100 -4.20 12.98 1.69
N PRO A 101 -4.77 14.18 1.91
CA PRO A 101 -5.70 14.41 3.02
C PRO A 101 -7.06 13.72 2.82
N ASP A 102 -7.42 13.36 1.59
CA ASP A 102 -8.71 12.76 1.26
C ASP A 102 -8.69 11.23 1.44
N CYS A 103 -7.76 10.54 0.77
CA CYS A 103 -7.68 9.07 0.85
C CYS A 103 -6.62 8.55 1.83
N GLY A 104 -5.86 9.44 2.49
CA GLY A 104 -4.81 9.06 3.45
C GLY A 104 -3.57 8.40 2.83
N ALA A 105 -3.49 8.32 1.49
CA ALA A 105 -2.39 7.67 0.80
C ALA A 105 -1.09 8.46 0.94
N ARG A 106 0.00 7.77 1.22
CA ARG A 106 1.36 8.31 1.22
C ARG A 106 1.83 8.54 -0.21
N VAL A 107 2.26 9.76 -0.50
CA VAL A 107 2.77 10.12 -1.82
C VAL A 107 4.18 9.57 -1.97
N VAL A 108 4.38 8.69 -2.96
CA VAL A 108 5.69 8.18 -3.35
C VAL A 108 6.11 8.83 -4.66
N ARG A 109 7.40 9.11 -4.82
CA ARG A 109 7.94 9.55 -6.11
C ARG A 109 7.85 8.39 -7.09
N CYS A 110 7.38 8.66 -8.31
CA CYS A 110 7.62 7.75 -9.42
C CYS A 110 9.14 7.66 -9.59
N ASN A 111 9.71 6.48 -9.39
CA ASN A 111 11.03 6.21 -9.95
C ASN A 111 10.77 5.88 -11.42
N ASP A 112 11.28 6.71 -12.31
CA ASP A 112 11.35 6.40 -13.74
C ASP A 112 12.14 5.10 -14.01
#